data_AF-A0A523J228-F1
#
_entry.id   AF-A0A523J228-F1
#
_cell.length_a   1.000
_cell.length_b   1.000
_cell.length_c   1.000
_cell.angle_alpha   90.00
_cell.angle_beta   90.00
_cell.angle_gamma   90.00
#
_symmetry.space_group_name_H-M   'P 1'
#
loop_
_entity.id
_entity.type
_entity.pdbx_description
1 polymer ?
#
loop_
_entity_poly.entity_id
_entity_poly.type
_entity_poly.pdbx_seq_one_letter_code
_entity_poly.pdbx_strand_id
1 'polypeptide(L)'
;MNWQGRLIFCLVFGFTVLMGKNGFTQEEFSQKVLLKDSKRILKSRKQSSDWLYKSLAVNYVALNTLDLITTFYSLDRGAKEANPIARAFIKNRPLAILIKGGVTGGVLFALAQVKKENKKAAQITLGVLNIMYGLVLRNNIAVILTLEK
;
A
#
# COMPACT_ATOMS: atom_id res chain seq x y z
N MET A 1 -20.81 -33.34 -50.59
CA MET A 1 -19.81 -32.25 -50.55
C MET A 1 -20.33 -31.20 -49.59
N ASN A 2 -19.82 -31.21 -48.35
CA ASN A 2 -20.54 -30.69 -47.19
C ASN A 2 -20.29 -29.19 -46.98
N TRP A 3 -21.35 -28.45 -46.65
CA TRP A 3 -21.36 -26.98 -46.50
C TRP A 3 -20.36 -26.43 -45.48
N GLN A 4 -19.93 -27.22 -44.50
CA GLN A 4 -18.98 -26.78 -43.47
C GLN A 4 -17.56 -26.52 -44.01
N GLY A 5 -17.15 -27.15 -45.12
CA GLY A 5 -15.83 -26.90 -45.72
C GLY A 5 -15.70 -25.55 -46.43
N ARG A 6 -16.81 -24.98 -46.93
CA ARG A 6 -16.77 -23.71 -47.70
C ARG A 6 -16.70 -22.48 -46.80
N LEU A 7 -17.28 -22.53 -45.60
CA LEU A 7 -17.27 -21.42 -44.64
C LEU A 7 -15.89 -21.17 -44.03
N ILE A 8 -15.14 -22.25 -43.75
CA ILE A 8 -13.77 -22.15 -43.23
C ILE A 8 -12.84 -21.58 -44.32
N PHE A 9 -13.02 -21.98 -45.58
CA PHE A 9 -12.22 -21.47 -46.69
C PHE A 9 -12.48 -19.98 -46.98
N CYS A 10 -13.74 -19.51 -46.89
CA CYS A 10 -14.07 -18.09 -47.07
C CYS A 10 -13.52 -17.20 -45.95
N LEU A 11 -13.51 -17.66 -44.69
CA LEU A 11 -12.99 -16.86 -43.58
C LEU A 11 -11.46 -16.71 -43.61
N VAL A 12 -10.74 -17.78 -44.01
CA VAL A 12 -9.27 -17.75 -44.12
C VAL A 12 -8.81 -16.96 -45.36
N PHE A 13 -9.51 -17.09 -46.49
CA PHE A 13 -9.14 -16.38 -47.72
C PHE A 13 -9.55 -14.90 -47.70
N GLY A 14 -10.69 -14.57 -47.11
CA GLY A 14 -11.16 -13.18 -46.95
C GLY A 14 -10.25 -12.33 -46.05
N PHE A 15 -9.72 -12.93 -44.98
CA PHE A 15 -8.77 -12.25 -44.08
C PHE A 15 -7.41 -11.98 -44.75
N THR A 16 -6.98 -12.86 -45.66
CA THR A 16 -5.69 -12.73 -46.38
C THR A 16 -5.76 -11.64 -47.45
N VAL A 17 -6.88 -11.48 -48.15
CA VAL A 17 -7.05 -10.46 -49.21
C VAL A 17 -7.26 -9.05 -48.63
N LEU A 18 -7.84 -8.92 -47.44
CA LEU A 18 -8.04 -7.61 -46.80
C LEU A 18 -6.75 -7.01 -46.21
N MET A 19 -5.76 -7.85 -45.87
CA MET A 19 -4.48 -7.42 -45.29
C MET A 19 -3.48 -6.93 -46.35
N GLY A 20 -3.68 -7.27 -47.64
CA GLY A 20 -2.76 -6.92 -48.73
C GLY A 20 -2.85 -5.46 -49.22
N LYS A 21 -3.88 -4.70 -48.85
CA LYS A 21 -4.11 -3.34 -49.39
C LYS A 21 -3.62 -2.19 -48.52
N ASN A 22 -3.30 -2.44 -47.24
CA ASN A 22 -3.01 -1.37 -46.27
C ASN A 22 -1.55 -1.34 -45.77
N GLY A 23 -0.64 -2.14 -46.36
CA GLY A 23 0.77 -2.18 -45.95
C GLY A 23 1.00 -2.60 -44.48
N PHE A 24 -0.02 -3.14 -43.81
CA PHE A 24 0.03 -3.48 -42.40
C PHE A 24 0.52 -4.92 -42.25
N THR A 25 1.81 -5.09 -42.06
CA THR A 25 2.47 -6.39 -41.86
C THR A 25 1.98 -7.05 -40.56
N GLN A 26 1.81 -8.37 -40.59
CA GLN A 26 1.39 -9.21 -39.45
C GLN A 26 2.26 -8.97 -38.19
N GLU A 27 3.54 -8.72 -38.42
CA GLU A 27 4.55 -8.32 -37.42
C GLU A 27 4.19 -7.03 -36.68
N GLU A 28 3.74 -5.98 -37.40
CA GLU A 28 3.35 -4.71 -36.78
C GLU A 28 2.10 -4.83 -35.92
N PHE A 29 1.15 -5.68 -36.33
CA PHE A 29 -0.05 -5.95 -35.54
C PHE A 29 0.32 -6.65 -34.23
N SER A 30 1.13 -7.71 -34.31
CA SER A 30 1.62 -8.42 -33.12
C SER A 30 2.38 -7.50 -32.18
N GLN A 31 3.28 -6.64 -32.70
CA GLN A 31 4.00 -5.68 -31.86
C GLN A 31 3.07 -4.66 -31.19
N LYS A 32 2.11 -4.09 -31.91
CA LYS A 32 1.18 -3.09 -31.35
C LYS A 32 0.27 -3.71 -30.28
N VAL A 33 -0.20 -4.94 -30.49
CA VAL A 33 -1.00 -5.68 -29.50
C VAL A 33 -0.16 -5.97 -28.25
N LEU A 34 1.05 -6.53 -28.42
CA LEU A 34 1.94 -6.84 -27.30
C LEU A 34 2.36 -5.59 -26.50
N LEU A 35 2.64 -4.48 -27.18
CA LEU A 35 2.96 -3.20 -26.53
C LEU A 35 1.77 -2.62 -25.77
N LYS A 36 0.55 -2.73 -26.32
CA LYS A 36 -0.67 -2.26 -25.65
C LYS A 36 -0.97 -3.05 -24.39
N ASP A 37 -0.78 -4.36 -24.42
CA ASP A 37 -1.04 -5.22 -23.27
C ASP A 37 0.05 -5.10 -22.21
N SER A 38 1.33 -4.98 -22.60
CA SER A 38 2.42 -4.64 -21.68
C SER A 38 2.17 -3.32 -20.94
N LYS A 39 1.76 -2.27 -21.66
CA LYS A 39 1.36 -0.98 -21.04
C LYS A 39 0.18 -1.13 -20.08
N ARG A 40 -0.82 -1.96 -20.39
CA ARG A 40 -1.94 -2.25 -19.49
C ARG A 40 -1.50 -2.97 -18.22
N ILE A 41 -0.62 -3.95 -18.33
CA ILE A 41 -0.08 -4.71 -17.19
C ILE A 41 0.78 -3.81 -16.28
N LEU A 42 1.62 -2.96 -16.86
CA LEU A 42 2.41 -2.00 -16.08
C LEU A 42 1.53 -0.96 -15.36
N LYS A 43 0.47 -0.49 -16.02
CA LYS A 43 -0.51 0.42 -15.41
C LYS A 43 -1.25 -0.26 -14.25
N SER A 44 -1.69 -1.51 -14.40
CA SER A 44 -2.38 -2.25 -13.32
C SER A 44 -1.44 -2.52 -12.13
N ARG A 45 -0.18 -2.91 -12.38
CA ARG A 45 0.83 -3.06 -11.31
C ARG A 45 1.12 -1.76 -10.58
N LYS A 46 1.28 -0.65 -11.31
CA LYS A 46 1.52 0.68 -10.71
C LYS A 46 0.36 1.07 -9.80
N GLN A 47 -0.88 0.86 -10.25
CA GLN A 47 -2.08 1.10 -9.46
C GLN A 47 -2.16 0.19 -8.23
N SER A 48 -1.77 -1.09 -8.37
CA SER A 48 -1.68 -2.05 -7.25
C SER A 48 -0.70 -1.57 -6.16
N SER A 49 0.46 -1.05 -6.54
CA SER A 49 1.43 -0.55 -5.55
C SER A 49 0.96 0.69 -4.80
N ASP A 50 0.15 1.54 -5.43
CA ASP A 50 -0.28 2.79 -4.82
C ASP A 50 -1.40 2.59 -3.78
N TRP A 51 -2.32 1.63 -3.99
CA TRP A 51 -3.33 1.33 -2.96
C TRP A 51 -2.72 0.63 -1.74
N LEU A 52 -1.75 -0.28 -1.95
CA LEU A 52 -1.05 -0.94 -0.84
C LEU A 52 -0.39 0.08 0.08
N TYR A 53 0.37 1.01 -0.51
CA TYR A 53 1.01 2.07 0.27
C TYR A 53 0.00 2.93 1.05
N LYS A 54 -1.12 3.30 0.41
CA LYS A 54 -2.18 4.08 1.08
C LYS A 54 -2.79 3.29 2.25
N SER A 55 -3.11 2.01 2.04
CA SER A 55 -3.65 1.14 3.09
C SER A 55 -2.69 1.02 4.28
N LEU A 56 -1.39 0.81 4.01
CA LEU A 56 -0.36 0.72 5.05
C LEU A 56 -0.18 2.06 5.79
N ALA A 57 -0.32 3.19 5.10
CA ALA A 57 -0.22 4.51 5.71
C ALA A 57 -1.41 4.79 6.63
N VAL A 58 -2.62 4.46 6.19
CA VAL A 58 -3.84 4.56 7.01
C VAL A 58 -3.72 3.67 8.25
N ASN A 59 -3.28 2.43 8.09
CA ASN A 59 -3.08 1.52 9.22
C ASN A 59 -2.01 2.04 10.20
N TYR A 60 -0.93 2.62 9.69
CA TYR A 60 0.13 3.21 10.52
C TYR A 60 -0.39 4.37 11.38
N VAL A 61 -1.22 5.24 10.79
CA VAL A 61 -1.89 6.34 11.52
C VAL A 61 -2.86 5.79 12.56
N ALA A 62 -3.66 4.78 12.21
CA ALA A 62 -4.59 4.14 13.13
C ALA A 62 -3.86 3.52 14.32
N LEU A 63 -2.78 2.79 14.09
CA LEU A 63 -1.95 2.19 15.15
C LEU A 63 -1.34 3.26 16.07
N ASN A 64 -0.80 4.36 15.53
CA ASN A 64 -0.25 5.45 16.34
C ASN A 64 -1.33 6.15 17.19
N THR A 65 -2.54 6.29 16.63
CA THR A 65 -3.68 6.88 17.34
C THR A 65 -4.16 5.98 18.47
N LEU A 66 -4.34 4.68 18.19
CA LEU A 66 -4.69 3.68 19.21
C LEU A 66 -3.63 3.58 20.30
N ASP A 67 -2.36 3.65 19.93
CA ASP A 67 -1.25 3.67 20.89
C ASP A 67 -1.34 4.88 21.83
N LEU A 68 -1.65 6.07 21.30
CA LEU A 68 -1.93 7.27 22.12
C LEU A 68 -3.11 7.10 23.07
N ILE A 69 -4.24 6.60 22.57
CA ILE A 69 -5.46 6.40 23.36
C ILE A 69 -5.20 5.41 24.50
N THR A 70 -4.58 4.27 24.17
CA THR A 70 -4.25 3.23 25.16
C THR A 70 -3.25 3.72 26.20
N THR A 71 -2.24 4.50 25.82
CA THR A 71 -1.32 5.14 26.78
C THR A 71 -2.06 6.06 27.75
N PHE A 72 -2.89 6.98 27.26
CA PHE A 72 -3.65 7.88 28.14
C PHE A 72 -4.63 7.14 29.04
N TYR A 73 -5.30 6.13 28.49
CA TYR A 73 -6.20 5.29 29.27
C TYR A 73 -5.50 4.52 30.39
N SER A 74 -4.30 4.02 30.13
CA SER A 74 -3.47 3.32 31.12
C SER A 74 -3.05 4.27 32.24
N LEU A 75 -2.58 5.47 31.88
CA LEU A 75 -2.15 6.50 32.83
C LEU A 75 -3.29 6.97 33.73
N ASP A 76 -4.50 7.12 33.18
CA ASP A 76 -5.68 7.54 33.94
C ASP A 76 -6.13 6.50 34.96
N ARG A 77 -5.75 5.24 34.76
CA ARG A 77 -5.94 4.12 35.71
C ARG A 77 -4.77 3.90 36.66
N GLY A 78 -3.81 4.82 36.71
CA GLY A 78 -2.70 4.77 37.66
C GLY A 78 -1.48 3.96 37.19
N ALA A 79 -1.44 3.57 35.91
CA ALA A 79 -0.23 2.96 35.34
C ALA A 79 0.96 3.92 35.45
N LYS A 80 2.14 3.38 35.78
CA LYS A 80 3.39 4.15 35.70
C LYS A 80 4.04 3.90 34.36
N GLU A 81 4.27 4.97 33.61
CA GLU A 81 5.03 4.89 32.36
C GLU A 81 6.46 4.38 32.65
N ALA A 82 6.78 3.20 32.12
CA ALA A 82 8.09 2.57 32.27
C ALA A 82 9.18 3.28 31.43
N ASN A 83 8.76 3.99 30.37
CA ASN A 83 9.69 4.71 29.49
C ASN A 83 10.01 6.11 30.05
N PRO A 84 11.25 6.35 30.53
CA PRO A 84 11.63 7.64 31.14
C PRO A 84 11.57 8.80 30.14
N ILE A 85 11.79 8.53 28.85
CA ILE A 85 11.68 9.54 27.78
C ILE A 85 10.21 9.94 27.61
N ALA A 86 9.31 8.97 27.54
CA ALA A 86 7.87 9.25 27.39
C ALA A 86 7.30 10.01 28.59
N ARG A 87 7.80 9.73 29.80
CA ARG A 87 7.37 10.35 31.06
C ARG A 87 7.53 11.88 31.07
N ALA A 88 8.51 12.43 30.35
CA ALA A 88 8.74 13.88 30.27
C ALA A 88 7.63 14.64 29.54
N PHE A 89 6.98 14.02 28.57
CA PHE A 89 6.00 14.67 27.70
C PHE A 89 4.56 14.24 28.02
N ILE A 90 4.38 13.05 28.62
CA ILE A 90 3.07 12.47 28.97
C ILE A 90 2.27 13.30 30.00
N LYS A 91 2.96 14.06 30.87
CA LYS A 91 2.29 14.96 31.82
C LYS A 91 1.47 16.06 31.12
N ASN A 92 1.86 16.42 29.90
CA ASN A 92 1.16 17.40 29.08
C ASN A 92 0.54 16.69 27.87
N ARG A 93 -0.69 16.18 28.03
CA ARG A 93 -1.43 15.46 26.97
C ARG A 93 -1.40 16.18 25.60
N PRO A 94 -1.60 17.51 25.50
CA PRO A 94 -1.53 18.20 24.21
C PRO A 94 -0.15 18.13 23.58
N LEU A 95 0.91 18.24 24.39
CA LEU A 95 2.30 18.16 23.93
C LEU A 95 2.64 16.75 23.46
N ALA A 96 2.16 15.72 24.17
CA ALA A 96 2.33 14.32 23.75
C ALA A 96 1.64 14.04 22.41
N ILE A 97 0.43 14.55 22.20
CA ILE A 97 -0.28 14.44 20.91
C ILE A 97 0.50 15.18 19.80
N LEU A 98 0.98 16.40 20.07
CA LEU A 98 1.69 17.20 19.09
C LEU A 98 3.01 16.54 18.66
N ILE A 99 3.80 16.04 19.62
CA ILE A 99 5.07 15.37 19.34
C ILE A 99 4.80 14.09 18.55
N LYS A 100 3.89 13.22 19.03
CA LYS A 100 3.64 11.94 18.38
C LYS A 100 3.03 12.13 16.99
N GLY A 101 2.05 13.02 16.87
CA GLY A 101 1.46 13.41 15.58
C GLY A 101 2.49 14.02 14.63
N GLY A 102 3.38 14.87 15.12
CA GLY A 102 4.47 15.44 14.35
C GLY A 102 5.47 14.39 13.86
N VAL A 103 5.85 13.44 14.71
CA VAL A 103 6.72 12.30 14.34
C VAL A 103 6.02 11.40 13.32
N THR A 104 4.75 11.03 13.54
CA THR A 104 3.96 10.21 12.60
C THR A 104 3.88 10.90 11.23
N GLY A 105 3.55 12.20 11.21
CA GLY A 105 3.48 13.00 9.99
C GLY A 105 4.83 13.11 9.30
N GLY A 106 5.91 13.34 10.06
CA GLY A 106 7.28 13.43 9.55
C GLY A 106 7.76 12.12 8.91
N VAL A 107 7.47 10.98 9.53
CA VAL A 107 7.78 9.65 8.98
C VAL A 107 7.02 9.41 7.66
N LEU A 108 5.72 9.75 7.62
CA LEU A 108 4.94 9.62 6.38
C LEU A 108 5.46 10.55 5.28
N PHE A 109 5.84 11.78 5.63
CA PHE A 109 6.43 12.73 4.67
C PHE A 109 7.76 12.22 4.12
N ALA A 110 8.66 11.75 4.98
CA ALA A 110 9.93 11.15 4.56
C ALA A 110 9.70 9.92 3.66
N LEU A 111 8.77 9.04 4.02
CA LEU A 111 8.40 7.88 3.20
C LEU A 111 7.76 8.27 1.87
N ALA A 112 7.03 9.39 1.81
CA ALA A 112 6.47 9.90 0.56
C ALA A 112 7.59 10.38 -0.39
N GLN A 113 8.67 10.94 0.15
CA GLN A 113 9.86 11.30 -0.64
C GLN A 113 10.59 10.04 -1.13
N VAL A 114 10.83 9.07 -0.25
CA VAL A 114 11.45 7.78 -0.61
C VAL A 114 10.61 7.03 -1.66
N LYS A 115 9.27 7.12 -1.59
CA LYS A 115 8.37 6.51 -2.57
C LYS A 115 8.57 7.06 -3.99
N LYS A 116 9.00 8.32 -4.14
CA LYS A 116 9.26 8.93 -5.46
C LYS A 116 10.45 8.26 -6.16
N GLU A 117 11.46 7.87 -5.39
CA GLU A 117 12.66 7.19 -5.90
C GLU A 117 12.49 5.66 -5.95
N ASN A 118 12.02 5.06 -4.85
CA ASN A 118 11.85 3.62 -4.73
C ASN A 118 10.55 3.26 -3.98
N LYS A 119 9.51 2.96 -4.77
CA LYS A 119 8.20 2.54 -4.23
C LYS A 119 8.27 1.29 -3.36
N LYS A 120 9.11 0.31 -3.71
CA LYS A 120 9.21 -0.96 -2.96
C LYS A 120 9.83 -0.74 -1.60
N ALA A 121 10.92 0.03 -1.53
CA ALA A 121 11.56 0.38 -0.25
C ALA A 121 10.57 1.08 0.68
N ALA A 122 9.83 2.07 0.19
CA ALA A 122 8.83 2.77 0.99
C ALA A 122 7.72 1.83 1.53
N GLN A 123 7.23 0.89 0.72
CA GLN A 123 6.24 -0.09 1.15
C GLN A 123 6.78 -1.05 2.21
N ILE A 124 7.99 -1.58 2.01
CA ILE A 124 8.62 -2.51 2.96
C ILE A 124 8.86 -1.81 4.30
N THR A 125 9.45 -0.62 4.28
CA THR A 125 9.70 0.16 5.51
C THR A 125 8.40 0.45 6.25
N LEU A 126 7.36 0.87 5.54
CA LEU A 126 6.07 1.14 6.17
C LEU A 126 5.41 -0.14 6.71
N GLY A 127 5.63 -1.29 6.05
CA GLY A 127 5.18 -2.60 6.54
C GLY A 127 5.87 -3.00 7.84
N VAL A 128 7.20 -2.86 7.89
CA VAL A 128 8.00 -3.12 9.09
C VAL A 128 7.57 -2.21 10.25
N LEU A 129 7.35 -0.93 9.98
CA LEU A 129 6.84 0.02 10.96
C LEU A 129 5.49 -0.42 11.53
N ASN A 130 4.54 -0.84 10.69
CA ASN A 130 3.25 -1.34 11.16
C ASN A 130 3.39 -2.56 12.09
N ILE A 131 4.28 -3.51 11.77
CA ILE A 131 4.54 -4.69 12.61
C ILE A 131 5.11 -4.26 13.97
N MET A 132 6.12 -3.39 13.97
CA MET A 132 6.74 -2.89 15.21
C MET A 132 5.72 -2.16 16.09
N TYR A 133 4.89 -1.29 15.52
CA TYR A 133 3.85 -0.59 16.28
C TYR A 133 2.75 -1.54 16.77
N GLY A 134 2.43 -2.60 16.03
CA GLY A 134 1.51 -3.65 16.51
C GLY A 134 2.02 -4.36 17.76
N LEU A 135 3.33 -4.62 17.85
CA LEU A 135 3.95 -5.22 19.04
C LEU A 135 3.90 -4.28 20.25
N VAL A 136 4.13 -2.98 20.03
CA VAL A 136 4.00 -1.95 21.09
C VAL A 136 2.56 -1.89 21.60
N LEU A 137 1.58 -1.86 20.67
CA LEU A 137 0.16 -1.83 21.02
C LEU A 137 -0.24 -3.06 21.85
N ARG A 138 0.21 -4.25 21.45
CA ARG A 138 -0.02 -5.50 22.20
C ARG A 138 0.51 -5.40 23.63
N ASN A 139 1.69 -4.84 23.81
CA ASN A 139 2.28 -4.64 25.14
C ASN A 139 1.44 -3.67 25.99
N ASN A 140 0.97 -2.57 25.39
CA ASN A 140 0.10 -1.60 26.08
C ASN A 140 -1.25 -2.22 26.50
N ILE A 141 -1.87 -3.02 25.63
CA ILE A 141 -3.12 -3.74 25.96
C ILE A 141 -2.89 -4.75 27.11
N ALA A 142 -1.76 -5.46 27.11
CA ALA A 142 -1.44 -6.40 28.18
C ALA A 142 -1.31 -5.70 29.54
N VAL A 143 -0.73 -4.50 29.58
CA VAL A 143 -0.67 -3.68 30.79
C VAL A 143 -2.07 -3.27 31.24
N ILE A 144 -2.92 -2.81 30.34
CA ILE A 144 -4.32 -2.42 30.67
C ILE A 144 -5.08 -3.58 31.32
N LEU A 145 -5.00 -4.78 30.73
CA LEU A 145 -5.68 -5.97 31.25
C LEU A 145 -5.13 -6.42 32.63
N THR A 146 -3.88 -6.12 32.92
CA THR A 146 -3.28 -6.43 34.23
C THR A 146 -3.76 -5.48 35.32
N LEU A 147 -4.14 -4.24 34.96
CA LEU A 147 -4.64 -3.22 35.89
C LEU A 147 -6.15 -3.33 36.17
N GLU A 148 -6.88 -4.14 35.40
CA GLU A 148 -8.32 -4.43 35.64
C GLU A 148 -8.55 -5.60 36.62
N LYS A 149 -7.50 -6.29 37.06
CA LYS A 149 -7.57 -7.31 38.12
C LYS A 149 -7.31 -6.70 39.49
#